data_AF-A0A7R9VFJ4-F1
#
_entry.id   AF-A0A7R9VFJ4-F1
#
_cell.length_a   1.000
_cell.length_b   1.000
_cell.length_c   1.000
_cell.angle_alpha   90.00
_cell.angle_beta   90.00
_cell.angle_gamma   90.00
#
_symmetry.space_group_name_H-M   'P 1'
#
loop_
_entity.id
_entity.type
_entity.pdbx_description
1 polymer ?
#
loop_
_entity_poly.entity_id
_entity_poly.type
_entity_poly.pdbx_seq_one_letter_code
_entity_poly.pdbx_strand_id
1 'polypeptide(L)'
;SDQDLKLVADGRGFMGLRDQTIVLGPDQVGGRDFVLIDLQRCDVYLLGHLPALRLLALRECRVVAGPVTGAVFVDGAERCTLCLAAYQARVHSTTDTDFYVRTRSKPIVEHTSRVRFAPLALALLGAPRCGEDVRAAALLTKHRLGEDTGMHVQVEDFGWIKATHSPNWCELPEAEREPPVVVP
;
A
#
# COMPACT_ATOMS: atom_id res chain seq x y z
N SER A 1 9.89 -9.38 12.78
CA SER A 1 11.24 -9.29 13.36
C SER A 1 11.17 -8.60 14.72
N ASP A 2 12.23 -8.64 15.53
CA ASP A 2 12.26 -7.92 16.83
C ASP A 2 12.04 -6.41 16.66
N GLN A 3 12.55 -5.84 15.55
CA GLN A 3 12.32 -4.44 15.21
C GLN A 3 10.84 -4.15 14.91
N ASP A 4 10.16 -5.06 14.20
CA ASP A 4 8.73 -4.92 13.90
C ASP A 4 7.89 -4.96 15.19
N LEU A 5 8.19 -5.91 16.09
CA LEU A 5 7.51 -6.02 17.38
C LEU A 5 7.75 -4.79 18.27
N LYS A 6 8.95 -4.21 18.21
CA LYS A 6 9.25 -2.96 18.90
C LYS A 6 8.43 -1.79 18.35
N LEU A 7 8.26 -1.69 17.02
CA LEU A 7 7.39 -0.67 16.44
C LEU A 7 5.95 -0.80 16.93
N VAL A 8 5.41 -2.02 17.01
CA VAL A 8 4.07 -2.26 17.58
C VAL A 8 4.01 -1.81 19.04
N ALA A 9 5.00 -2.17 19.87
CA ALA A 9 5.07 -1.76 21.27
C ALA A 9 5.17 -0.23 21.47
N ASP A 10 5.84 0.46 20.55
CA ASP A 10 5.97 1.93 20.51
C ASP A 10 4.68 2.64 20.01
N GLY A 11 3.61 1.90 19.72
CA GLY A 11 2.37 2.45 19.13
C GLY A 11 2.52 2.83 17.65
N ARG A 12 3.53 2.27 16.98
CA ARG A 12 3.87 2.50 15.56
C ARG A 12 3.54 1.27 14.71
N GLY A 13 2.50 0.57 15.10
CA GLY A 13 2.01 -0.57 14.35
C GLY A 13 0.83 -1.24 15.01
N PHE A 14 0.20 -2.14 14.27
CA PHE A 14 -0.88 -2.99 14.76
C PHE A 14 -0.54 -4.45 14.49
N MET A 15 -0.97 -5.32 15.40
CA MET A 15 -0.75 -6.75 15.28
C MET A 15 -1.99 -7.55 15.70
N GLY A 16 -2.34 -8.59 14.94
CA GLY A 16 -3.35 -9.58 15.33
C GLY A 16 -4.79 -9.07 15.32
N LEU A 17 -5.07 -7.94 14.66
CA LEU A 17 -6.41 -7.33 14.65
C LEU A 17 -7.31 -8.00 13.61
N ARG A 18 -8.60 -8.07 13.94
CA ARG A 18 -9.63 -8.70 13.11
C ARG A 18 -10.89 -7.85 13.04
N ASP A 19 -11.48 -7.74 11.85
CA ASP A 19 -12.78 -7.10 11.65
C ASP A 19 -12.80 -5.65 12.17
N GLN A 20 -11.70 -4.92 11.95
CA GLN A 20 -11.52 -3.54 12.44
C GLN A 20 -11.42 -2.53 11.30
N THR A 21 -11.94 -1.34 11.57
CA THR A 21 -11.64 -0.14 10.78
C THR A 21 -10.73 0.76 11.60
N ILE A 22 -9.57 1.09 11.05
CA ILE A 22 -8.51 1.85 11.72
C ILE A 22 -8.24 3.09 10.89
N VAL A 23 -8.43 4.26 11.48
CA VAL A 23 -8.13 5.55 10.84
C VAL A 23 -7.13 6.29 11.70
N LEU A 24 -5.94 6.57 11.14
CA LEU A 24 -4.90 7.34 11.79
C LEU A 24 -4.59 8.59 10.96
N GLY A 25 -4.75 9.76 11.57
CA GLY A 25 -4.46 11.05 10.97
C GLY A 25 -2.95 11.34 10.84
N PRO A 26 -2.59 12.45 10.17
CA PRO A 26 -1.20 12.87 9.99
C PRO A 26 -0.38 12.94 11.29
N ASP A 27 -0.98 13.41 12.38
CA ASP A 27 -0.32 13.58 13.67
C ASP A 27 -0.04 12.25 14.38
N GLN A 28 -0.81 11.21 14.06
CA GLN A 28 -0.66 9.87 14.65
C GLN A 28 0.36 9.01 13.89
N VAL A 29 0.48 9.22 12.57
CA VAL A 29 1.34 8.41 11.69
C VAL A 29 2.66 9.11 11.34
N GLY A 30 2.76 10.43 11.46
CA GLY A 30 3.90 11.20 10.95
C GLY A 30 5.27 10.75 11.47
N GLY A 31 6.26 10.71 10.57
CA GLY A 31 7.69 10.88 10.89
C GLY A 31 8.47 9.65 11.37
N ARG A 32 7.86 8.45 11.47
CA ARG A 32 8.57 7.19 11.78
C ARG A 32 7.96 6.03 11.00
N ASP A 33 8.70 4.94 10.91
CA ASP A 33 8.25 3.70 10.28
C ASP A 33 6.96 3.18 10.92
N PHE A 34 6.17 2.45 10.13
CA PHE A 34 4.92 1.85 10.59
C PHE A 34 4.80 0.41 10.10
N VAL A 35 4.20 -0.45 10.92
CA VAL A 35 4.05 -1.88 10.59
C VAL A 35 2.64 -2.40 10.88
N LEU A 36 2.10 -3.20 9.96
CA LEU A 36 0.86 -3.96 10.14
C LEU A 36 1.21 -5.45 10.07
N ILE A 37 0.85 -6.23 11.09
CA ILE A 37 1.23 -7.63 11.22
C ILE A 37 0.00 -8.50 11.52
N ASP A 38 -0.25 -9.55 10.74
CA ASP A 38 -1.32 -10.53 11.04
C ASP A 38 -2.69 -9.86 11.21
N LEU A 39 -3.07 -9.01 10.25
CA LEU A 39 -4.39 -8.39 10.21
C LEU A 39 -5.32 -9.20 9.31
N GLN A 40 -6.57 -9.36 9.72
CA GLN A 40 -7.58 -10.08 8.94
C GLN A 40 -8.90 -9.30 8.84
N ARG A 41 -9.42 -9.10 7.63
CA ARG A 41 -10.68 -8.35 7.39
C ARG A 41 -10.66 -6.96 8.02
N CYS A 42 -9.55 -6.25 7.83
CA CYS A 42 -9.37 -4.89 8.38
C CYS A 42 -9.28 -3.85 7.27
N ASP A 43 -9.90 -2.70 7.51
CA ASP A 43 -9.72 -1.49 6.71
C ASP A 43 -8.80 -0.53 7.46
N VAL A 44 -7.63 -0.22 6.89
CA VAL A 44 -6.62 0.62 7.55
C VAL A 44 -6.30 1.84 6.71
N TYR A 45 -6.46 3.02 7.31
CA TYR A 45 -6.22 4.32 6.70
C TYR A 45 -5.11 5.04 7.47
N LEU A 46 -3.93 5.12 6.87
CA LEU A 46 -2.75 5.80 7.40
C LEU A 46 -2.55 7.13 6.67
N LEU A 47 -3.21 8.19 7.13
CA LEU A 47 -3.34 9.45 6.38
C LEU A 47 -2.15 10.42 6.53
N GLY A 48 -1.02 9.93 7.07
CA GLY A 48 0.19 10.72 7.30
C GLY A 48 1.36 10.37 6.40
N HIS A 49 2.46 11.13 6.57
CA HIS A 49 3.75 10.83 5.93
C HIS A 49 4.50 9.72 6.69
N LEU A 50 5.04 8.78 5.93
CA LEU A 50 5.76 7.61 6.43
C LEU A 50 7.17 7.55 5.81
N PRO A 51 8.24 7.31 6.59
CA PRO A 51 9.54 6.98 6.02
C PRO A 51 9.57 5.57 5.41
N ALA A 52 9.00 4.58 6.12
CA ALA A 52 8.83 3.21 5.63
C ALA A 52 7.51 2.59 6.15
N LEU A 53 6.96 1.66 5.37
CA LEU A 53 5.76 0.91 5.72
C LEU A 53 5.97 -0.58 5.47
N ARG A 54 5.62 -1.41 6.44
CA ARG A 54 5.73 -2.87 6.37
C ARG A 54 4.35 -3.50 6.57
N LEU A 55 3.94 -4.32 5.62
CA LEU A 55 2.66 -5.04 5.61
C LEU A 55 2.97 -6.53 5.63
N LEU A 56 2.76 -7.19 6.78
CA LEU A 56 3.19 -8.56 7.03
C LEU A 56 1.99 -9.46 7.36
N ALA A 57 1.77 -10.51 6.57
CA ALA A 57 0.70 -11.49 6.80
C ALA A 57 -0.73 -10.87 6.85
N LEU A 58 -1.08 -10.00 5.90
CA LEU A 58 -2.42 -9.41 5.81
C LEU A 58 -3.36 -10.35 5.04
N ARG A 59 -4.61 -10.47 5.49
CA ARG A 59 -5.63 -11.29 4.82
C ARG A 59 -6.94 -10.54 4.68
N GLU A 60 -7.50 -10.48 3.48
CA GLU A 60 -8.80 -9.83 3.25
C GLU A 60 -8.83 -8.37 3.73
N CYS A 61 -7.69 -7.67 3.67
CA CYS A 61 -7.54 -6.32 4.21
C CYS A 61 -7.53 -5.25 3.11
N ARG A 62 -8.01 -4.07 3.46
CA ARG A 62 -7.78 -2.85 2.71
C ARG A 62 -6.76 -1.99 3.44
N VAL A 63 -5.75 -1.50 2.73
CA VAL A 63 -4.80 -0.52 3.28
C VAL A 63 -4.71 0.67 2.36
N VAL A 64 -4.95 1.85 2.92
CA VAL A 64 -4.76 3.15 2.27
C VAL A 64 -3.69 3.90 3.05
N ALA A 65 -2.58 4.23 2.40
CA ALA A 65 -1.49 4.95 3.03
C ALA A 65 -1.19 6.26 2.30
N GLY A 66 -0.86 7.29 3.09
CA GLY A 66 -0.24 8.52 2.62
C GLY A 66 1.16 8.28 2.04
N PRO A 67 1.90 9.36 1.71
CA PRO A 67 3.19 9.24 1.05
C PRO A 67 4.21 8.49 1.91
N VAL A 68 4.80 7.45 1.32
CA VAL A 68 5.92 6.70 1.88
C VAL A 68 7.21 7.15 1.20
N THR A 69 8.04 7.97 1.85
CA THR A 69 9.30 8.50 1.28
C THR A 69 10.47 7.52 1.40
N GLY A 70 10.19 6.25 1.19
CA GLY A 70 11.12 5.15 1.28
C GLY A 70 10.49 3.90 0.68
N ALA A 71 10.70 2.77 1.33
CA ALA A 71 10.18 1.50 0.85
C ALA A 71 8.84 1.15 1.53
N VAL A 72 7.90 0.69 0.72
CA VAL A 72 6.84 -0.20 1.18
C VAL A 72 7.30 -1.63 0.96
N PHE A 73 7.24 -2.44 2.00
CA PHE A 73 7.50 -3.87 1.94
C PHE A 73 6.24 -4.64 2.29
N VAL A 74 5.77 -5.46 1.37
CA VAL A 74 4.59 -6.32 1.52
C VAL A 74 5.05 -7.76 1.49
N ASP A 75 4.68 -8.53 2.49
CA ASP A 75 5.06 -9.93 2.61
C ASP A 75 3.91 -10.76 3.18
N GLY A 76 3.53 -11.83 2.49
CA GLY A 76 2.47 -12.73 2.95
C GLY A 76 1.05 -12.16 2.85
N ALA A 77 0.79 -11.22 1.92
CA ALA A 77 -0.56 -10.69 1.74
C ALA A 77 -1.46 -11.62 0.89
N GLU A 78 -2.73 -11.76 1.28
CA GLU A 78 -3.71 -12.59 0.58
C GLU A 78 -5.06 -11.88 0.47
N ARG A 79 -5.64 -11.81 -0.73
CA ARG A 79 -6.97 -11.19 -0.97
C ARG A 79 -7.08 -9.76 -0.47
N CYS A 80 -6.01 -8.98 -0.61
CA CYS A 80 -5.97 -7.61 -0.11
C CYS A 80 -6.17 -6.57 -1.22
N THR A 81 -6.54 -5.35 -0.83
CA THR A 81 -6.50 -4.15 -1.68
C THR A 81 -5.58 -3.11 -1.06
N LEU A 82 -4.47 -2.79 -1.73
CA LEU A 82 -3.40 -1.96 -1.19
C LEU A 82 -3.22 -0.69 -2.04
N CYS A 83 -3.55 0.47 -1.47
CA CYS A 83 -3.42 1.79 -2.09
C CYS A 83 -2.18 2.50 -1.53
N LEU A 84 -1.10 2.54 -2.33
CA LEU A 84 0.25 2.84 -1.87
C LEU A 84 0.95 3.87 -2.78
N ALA A 85 1.33 5.01 -2.22
CA ALA A 85 2.24 5.96 -2.86
C ALA A 85 3.62 5.89 -2.19
N ALA A 86 4.65 5.45 -2.90
CA ALA A 86 5.95 5.16 -2.31
C ALA A 86 7.14 5.46 -3.21
N TYR A 87 8.36 5.58 -2.68
CA TYR A 87 9.55 5.63 -3.54
C TYR A 87 9.85 4.26 -4.16
N GLN A 88 9.70 3.21 -3.36
CA GLN A 88 9.92 1.82 -3.76
C GLN A 88 8.80 0.94 -3.22
N ALA A 89 8.38 -0.05 -4.00
CA ALA A 89 7.47 -1.09 -3.57
C ALA A 89 8.13 -2.46 -3.80
N ARG A 90 8.21 -3.26 -2.74
CA ARG A 90 8.69 -4.64 -2.79
C ARG A 90 7.60 -5.55 -2.25
N VAL A 91 7.23 -6.54 -3.05
CA VAL A 91 6.14 -7.47 -2.75
C VAL A 91 6.69 -8.89 -2.79
N HIS A 92 6.49 -9.62 -1.70
CA HIS A 92 6.98 -10.97 -1.51
C HIS A 92 5.84 -11.88 -1.05
N SER A 93 5.87 -13.15 -1.46
CA SER A 93 4.94 -14.20 -0.97
C SER A 93 3.47 -13.76 -0.93
N THR A 94 3.01 -13.07 -1.97
CA THR A 94 1.68 -12.41 -2.00
C THR A 94 0.79 -12.99 -3.08
N THR A 95 -0.49 -13.16 -2.77
CA THR A 95 -1.48 -13.82 -3.63
C THR A 95 -2.80 -13.08 -3.72
N ASP A 96 -3.46 -13.13 -4.87
CA ASP A 96 -4.81 -12.59 -5.08
C ASP A 96 -4.98 -11.14 -4.57
N THR A 97 -3.99 -10.29 -4.80
CA THR A 97 -3.94 -8.95 -4.18
C THR A 97 -3.86 -7.85 -5.24
N ASP A 98 -4.67 -6.83 -5.05
CA ASP A 98 -4.74 -5.66 -5.92
C ASP A 98 -3.91 -4.51 -5.35
N PHE A 99 -3.06 -3.95 -6.20
CA PHE A 99 -2.13 -2.87 -5.88
C PHE A 99 -2.49 -1.63 -6.68
N TYR A 100 -2.97 -0.60 -6.01
CA TYR A 100 -3.11 0.74 -6.57
C TYR A 100 -1.87 1.53 -6.19
N VAL A 101 -0.97 1.76 -7.15
CA VAL A 101 0.37 2.26 -6.84
C VAL A 101 0.73 3.55 -7.56
N ARG A 102 1.50 4.39 -6.86
CA ARG A 102 2.34 5.44 -7.44
C ARG A 102 3.73 5.27 -6.88
N THR A 103 4.65 4.81 -7.72
CA THR A 103 6.04 4.57 -7.31
C THR A 103 7.03 5.38 -8.13
N ARG A 104 8.14 5.79 -7.51
CA ARG A 104 9.24 6.48 -8.24
C ARG A 104 10.19 5.51 -8.95
N SER A 105 10.08 4.24 -8.64
CA SER A 105 10.81 3.14 -9.24
C SER A 105 9.84 2.02 -9.57
N LYS A 106 10.27 1.06 -10.39
CA LYS A 106 9.49 -0.11 -10.74
C LYS A 106 9.17 -0.92 -9.47
N PRO A 107 7.90 -1.32 -9.23
CA PRO A 107 7.58 -2.28 -8.21
C PRO A 107 8.30 -3.61 -8.50
N ILE A 108 8.80 -4.26 -7.46
CA ILE A 108 9.45 -5.55 -7.55
C ILE A 108 8.55 -6.59 -6.89
N VAL A 109 8.30 -7.70 -7.57
CA VAL A 109 7.55 -8.85 -7.05
C VAL A 109 8.43 -10.10 -7.03
N GLU A 110 8.23 -10.96 -6.03
CA GLU A 110 8.91 -12.24 -5.89
C GLU A 110 8.01 -13.26 -5.17
N HIS A 111 7.99 -14.51 -5.63
CA HIS A 111 7.11 -15.57 -5.09
C HIS A 111 5.63 -15.15 -4.99
N THR A 112 5.15 -14.39 -5.97
CA THR A 112 3.76 -13.92 -6.03
C THR A 112 2.93 -14.74 -7.00
N SER A 113 1.60 -14.67 -6.89
CA SER A 113 0.68 -15.23 -7.89
C SER A 113 -0.64 -14.46 -7.93
N ARG A 114 -1.14 -14.15 -9.12
CA ARG A 114 -2.40 -13.41 -9.33
C ARG A 114 -2.42 -12.05 -8.61
N VAL A 115 -1.28 -11.34 -8.62
CA VAL A 115 -1.23 -9.95 -8.15
C VAL A 115 -1.55 -9.00 -9.30
N ARG A 116 -2.31 -7.94 -9.05
CA ARG A 116 -2.75 -7.02 -10.11
C ARG A 116 -2.39 -5.60 -9.76
N PHE A 117 -1.95 -4.82 -10.75
CA PHE A 117 -1.50 -3.44 -10.53
C PHE A 117 -2.36 -2.44 -11.30
N ALA A 118 -2.72 -1.34 -10.64
CA ALA A 118 -3.48 -0.22 -11.19
C ALA A 118 -2.82 1.11 -10.83
N PRO A 119 -3.11 2.18 -11.59
CA PRO A 119 -2.76 3.53 -11.17
C PRO A 119 -3.51 3.91 -9.89
N LEU A 120 -2.81 4.51 -8.94
CA LEU A 120 -3.44 5.06 -7.74
C LEU A 120 -4.18 6.37 -8.10
N ALA A 121 -5.51 6.35 -8.08
CA ALA A 121 -6.31 7.56 -8.15
C ALA A 121 -6.29 8.31 -6.81
N LEU A 122 -6.21 9.64 -6.83
CA LEU A 122 -6.23 10.45 -5.60
C LEU A 122 -7.49 10.21 -4.77
N ALA A 123 -8.62 9.97 -5.43
CA ALA A 123 -9.91 9.70 -4.78
C ALA A 123 -9.92 8.38 -3.97
N LEU A 124 -8.94 7.47 -4.19
CA LEU A 124 -8.78 6.26 -3.40
C LEU A 124 -8.02 6.51 -2.08
N LEU A 125 -7.33 7.64 -1.96
CA LEU A 125 -6.69 8.08 -0.71
C LEU A 125 -7.67 8.76 0.25
N GLY A 126 -8.93 8.84 -0.13
CA GLY A 126 -10.04 9.41 0.61
C GLY A 126 -10.77 10.47 -0.20
N ALA A 127 -12.07 10.27 -0.36
CA ALA A 127 -13.00 11.26 -0.90
C ALA A 127 -13.57 12.15 0.25
N PRO A 128 -13.92 13.41 -0.03
CA PRO A 128 -14.12 14.43 0.98
C PRO A 128 -15.43 14.22 1.75
N ARG A 129 -15.33 14.09 3.08
CA ARG A 129 -16.46 14.45 3.95
C ARG A 129 -16.39 15.93 4.38
N CYS A 130 -15.19 16.52 4.47
CA CYS A 130 -14.95 17.94 4.73
C CYS A 130 -13.44 18.26 4.68
N GLY A 131 -12.95 19.06 3.71
CA GLY A 131 -11.66 19.79 3.78
C GLY A 131 -10.33 19.01 3.88
N GLU A 132 -10.32 17.69 4.06
CA GLU A 132 -9.11 16.88 4.26
C GLU A 132 -8.36 16.51 2.96
N ASP A 133 -9.03 16.54 1.79
CA ASP A 133 -8.43 16.25 0.47
C ASP A 133 -7.22 17.15 0.16
N VAL A 134 -7.28 18.41 0.59
CA VAL A 134 -6.17 19.36 0.41
C VAL A 134 -4.91 18.84 1.10
N ARG A 135 -5.04 18.13 2.23
CA ARG A 135 -3.90 17.65 3.01
C ARG A 135 -3.25 16.42 2.38
N ALA A 136 -4.02 15.41 1.96
CA ALA A 136 -3.46 14.21 1.34
C ALA A 136 -2.77 14.53 -0.01
N ALA A 137 -3.44 15.30 -0.88
CA ALA A 137 -2.87 15.75 -2.14
C ALA A 137 -1.66 16.67 -1.92
N ALA A 138 -1.72 17.60 -0.96
CA ALA A 138 -0.57 18.45 -0.63
C ALA A 138 0.61 17.64 -0.08
N LEU A 139 0.36 16.62 0.76
CA LEU A 139 1.40 15.73 1.27
C LEU A 139 2.06 14.95 0.12
N LEU A 140 1.29 14.37 -0.78
CA LEU A 140 1.83 13.70 -1.96
C LEU A 140 2.69 14.63 -2.81
N THR A 141 2.19 15.83 -3.13
CA THR A 141 2.92 16.83 -3.91
C THR A 141 4.22 17.25 -3.20
N LYS A 142 4.15 17.54 -1.89
CA LYS A 142 5.30 17.87 -1.06
C LYS A 142 6.38 16.78 -1.11
N HIS A 143 5.98 15.52 -1.16
CA HIS A 143 6.86 14.37 -1.17
C HIS A 143 7.12 13.79 -2.58
N ARG A 144 6.75 14.50 -3.66
CA ARG A 144 6.95 14.10 -5.06
C ARG A 144 6.34 12.75 -5.42
N LEU A 145 5.11 12.52 -4.93
CA LEU A 145 4.26 11.35 -5.20
C LEU A 145 2.85 11.77 -5.71
N GLY A 146 2.68 13.05 -6.06
CA GLY A 146 1.42 13.61 -6.55
C GLY A 146 1.12 13.30 -8.02
N GLU A 147 2.14 12.97 -8.81
CA GLU A 147 2.03 12.64 -10.23
C GLU A 147 1.98 11.12 -10.43
N ASP A 148 1.26 10.68 -11.45
CA ASP A 148 1.33 9.29 -11.90
C ASP A 148 2.60 9.09 -12.73
N THR A 149 3.38 8.08 -12.36
CA THR A 149 4.65 7.76 -13.00
C THR A 149 4.52 6.66 -14.06
N GLY A 150 3.35 6.03 -14.20
CA GLY A 150 3.15 4.88 -15.08
C GLY A 150 3.92 3.63 -14.64
N MET A 151 4.44 3.59 -13.42
CA MET A 151 5.23 2.45 -12.92
C MET A 151 4.37 1.21 -12.62
N HIS A 152 3.05 1.36 -12.52
CA HIS A 152 2.12 0.26 -12.26
C HIS A 152 2.09 -0.79 -13.40
N VAL A 153 2.49 -0.44 -14.63
CA VAL A 153 2.64 -1.38 -15.76
C VAL A 153 4.09 -1.83 -16.02
N GLN A 154 5.05 -1.44 -15.16
CA GLN A 154 6.47 -1.74 -15.32
C GLN A 154 7.01 -2.62 -14.19
N VAL A 155 6.20 -3.56 -13.71
CA VAL A 155 6.54 -4.42 -12.57
C VAL A 155 7.61 -5.44 -12.96
N GLU A 156 8.63 -5.58 -12.11
CA GLU A 156 9.72 -6.55 -12.29
C GLU A 156 9.49 -7.78 -11.41
N ASP A 157 9.39 -8.95 -12.03
CA ASP A 157 9.28 -10.23 -11.32
C ASP A 157 10.65 -10.92 -11.24
N PHE A 158 11.25 -10.90 -10.06
CA PHE A 158 12.59 -11.46 -9.83
C PHE A 158 12.60 -12.99 -9.88
N GLY A 159 11.45 -13.64 -9.63
CA GLY A 159 11.29 -15.08 -9.75
C GLY A 159 11.15 -15.55 -11.19
N TRP A 160 10.98 -14.63 -12.15
CA TRP A 160 10.72 -14.95 -13.56
C TRP A 160 11.84 -14.52 -14.49
N ILE A 161 12.83 -15.40 -14.66
CA ILE A 161 14.02 -15.15 -15.50
C ILE A 161 13.80 -15.30 -17.02
N LYS A 162 12.55 -15.54 -17.47
CA LYS A 162 12.25 -15.75 -18.89
C LYS A 162 11.98 -14.42 -19.59
N ALA A 163 12.22 -14.36 -20.90
CA ALA A 163 11.96 -13.17 -21.72
C ALA A 163 10.47 -12.87 -21.94
N THR A 164 9.58 -13.82 -21.66
CA THR A 164 8.13 -13.64 -21.77
C THR A 164 7.58 -12.91 -20.56
N HIS A 165 6.40 -12.29 -20.70
CA HIS A 165 5.67 -11.71 -19.57
C HIS A 165 5.49 -12.73 -18.43
N SER A 166 5.66 -12.27 -17.19
CA SER A 166 5.42 -13.12 -16.01
C SER A 166 3.93 -13.43 -15.88
N PRO A 167 3.54 -14.69 -15.59
CA PRO A 167 2.15 -15.02 -15.30
C PRO A 167 1.71 -14.60 -13.89
N ASN A 168 2.64 -14.15 -13.03
CA ASN A 168 2.36 -13.89 -11.62
C ASN A 168 1.69 -12.54 -11.38
N TRP A 169 1.82 -11.61 -12.32
CA TRP A 169 1.20 -10.30 -12.24
C TRP A 169 0.53 -9.89 -13.56
N CYS A 170 -0.41 -8.94 -13.49
CA CYS A 170 -0.95 -8.25 -14.66
C CYS A 170 -1.42 -6.84 -14.29
N GLU A 171 -1.78 -6.03 -15.29
CA GLU A 171 -2.52 -4.80 -15.04
C GLU A 171 -3.97 -5.13 -14.63
N LEU A 172 -4.49 -4.44 -13.63
CA LEU A 172 -5.89 -4.52 -13.22
C LEU A 172 -6.78 -3.76 -14.24
N PRO A 173 -7.71 -4.46 -14.93
CA PRO A 173 -8.58 -3.85 -15.93
C PRO A 173 -9.42 -2.72 -15.34
N GLU A 174 -9.63 -1.65 -16.11
CA GLU A 174 -10.37 -0.47 -15.63
C GLU A 174 -11.79 -0.79 -15.13
N ALA A 175 -12.49 -1.70 -15.78
CA ALA A 175 -13.83 -2.14 -15.40
C ALA A 175 -13.90 -2.87 -14.06
N GLU A 176 -12.77 -3.39 -13.58
CA GLU A 176 -12.65 -4.11 -12.30
C GLU A 176 -12.04 -3.24 -11.19
N ARG A 177 -11.72 -1.97 -11.49
CA ARG A 177 -11.14 -1.06 -10.50
C ARG A 177 -12.20 -0.65 -9.47
N GLU A 178 -11.77 -0.63 -8.22
CA GLU A 178 -12.57 -0.20 -7.09
C GLU A 178 -13.00 1.27 -7.24
N PRO A 179 -14.24 1.62 -6.85
CA PRO A 179 -14.66 3.01 -6.81
C PRO A 179 -13.88 3.81 -5.75
N PRO A 180 -13.91 5.14 -5.82
CA PRO A 180 -13.38 6.02 -4.79
C PRO A 180 -13.82 5.62 -3.37
N VAL A 181 -12.89 5.71 -2.42
CA VAL A 181 -13.14 5.32 -1.03
C VAL A 181 -13.60 6.53 -0.24
N VAL A 182 -14.72 6.41 0.47
CA VAL A 182 -15.08 7.39 1.47
C VAL A 182 -14.48 6.94 2.80
N VAL A 183 -13.43 7.62 3.27
CA VAL A 183 -12.79 7.30 4.56
C VAL A 183 -13.83 7.48 5.66
N PRO A 184 -14.08 6.45 6.51
CA PRO A 184 -15.08 6.48 7.59
C PRO A 184 -15.00 7.72 8.47
#